data_AF-A0A9X1YDG6-F1
#
_entry.id   AF-A0A9X1YDG6-F1
#
_cell.length_a   1.000
_cell.length_b   1.000
_cell.length_c   1.000
_cell.angle_alpha   90.00
_cell.angle_beta   90.00
_cell.angle_gamma   90.00
#
_symmetry.space_group_name_H-M   'P 1'
#
loop_
_entity.id
_entity.type
_entity.pdbx_description
1 polymer ?
#
loop_
_entity_poly.entity_id
_entity_poly.type
_entity_poly.pdbx_seq_one_letter_code
_entity_poly.pdbx_strand_id
1 'polypeptide(L)'
;MPTDPTDQGEASDEAGDTLTPRQRRFVAEYLTDLNATQAAIRAGYSADTANREGSRLLSNVVIHAAIRSAEGERLGRAAVAADDIVRELVRIARADVRRIFDGTSLLPPCEWDDDTAAAVQSLKVTTRRLGEGEVEHVAEVRLWPKGPALEALAKRAWPERRGRPVRFEMPEITKPADVVVALGRIAAAVSAGTLTPEEGQAVASIVETHRRAIETEDLARRIAELEVERGTEGRR
;
A
#
# COMPACT_ATOMS: atom_id res chain seq x y z
N MET A 1 72.97 -7.69 -13.59
CA MET A 1 72.57 -8.39 -14.83
C MET A 1 72.39 -9.84 -14.49
N PRO A 2 71.26 -10.50 -14.82
CA PRO A 2 70.01 -10.02 -15.44
C PRO A 2 68.81 -10.19 -14.46
N THR A 3 67.61 -9.60 -14.54
CA THR A 3 66.92 -8.62 -15.40
C THR A 3 65.60 -8.35 -14.66
N ASP A 4 65.26 -7.07 -14.46
CA ASP A 4 63.88 -6.57 -14.25
C ASP A 4 63.04 -6.86 -15.53
N PRO A 5 61.74 -6.51 -15.68
CA PRO A 5 60.61 -6.21 -14.77
C PRO A 5 59.40 -7.12 -15.14
N THR A 6 58.16 -6.91 -14.67
CA THR A 6 57.08 -6.28 -15.48
C THR A 6 55.73 -6.49 -14.78
N ASP A 7 54.91 -5.43 -14.80
CA ASP A 7 53.47 -5.38 -14.59
C ASP A 7 52.88 -6.04 -13.33
N GLN A 8 52.84 -5.27 -12.26
CA GLN A 8 51.56 -5.17 -11.52
C GLN A 8 50.70 -4.15 -12.27
N GLY A 9 50.14 -4.59 -13.38
CA GLY A 9 49.09 -3.88 -14.10
C GLY A 9 47.91 -3.67 -13.17
N GLU A 10 47.62 -2.39 -12.92
CA GLU A 10 46.28 -1.82 -12.96
C GLU A 10 45.19 -2.76 -12.45
N ALA A 11 44.88 -2.64 -11.16
CA ALA A 11 43.61 -3.09 -10.60
C ALA A 11 42.48 -2.22 -11.18
N SER A 12 42.11 -2.49 -12.42
CA SER A 12 40.98 -1.90 -13.12
C SER A 12 39.67 -2.49 -12.59
N ASP A 13 38.88 -1.66 -11.91
CA ASP A 13 37.50 -1.32 -12.30
C ASP A 13 36.55 -2.40 -12.89
N GLU A 14 36.51 -3.66 -12.41
CA GLU A 14 35.56 -4.67 -12.93
C GLU A 14 34.61 -5.30 -11.89
N ALA A 15 33.98 -4.48 -11.04
CA ALA A 15 32.82 -4.90 -10.22
C ALA A 15 31.46 -4.57 -10.90
N GLY A 16 31.41 -4.63 -12.24
CA GLY A 16 30.25 -4.27 -13.05
C GLY A 16 29.45 -5.44 -13.67
N ASP A 17 29.85 -6.70 -13.47
CA ASP A 17 29.35 -7.81 -14.31
C ASP A 17 28.96 -9.11 -13.59
N THR A 18 28.15 -9.06 -12.52
CA THR A 18 27.71 -10.33 -11.86
C THR A 18 26.32 -10.83 -12.30
N LEU A 19 25.60 -10.12 -13.16
CA LEU A 19 24.29 -10.57 -13.67
C LEU A 19 24.23 -10.50 -15.18
N THR A 20 23.88 -11.63 -15.80
CA THR A 20 23.59 -11.66 -17.24
C THR A 20 22.35 -10.80 -17.55
N PRO A 21 22.22 -10.26 -18.78
CA PRO A 21 21.05 -9.45 -19.15
C PRO A 21 19.71 -10.16 -18.92
N ARG A 22 19.66 -11.48 -19.13
CA ARG A 22 18.47 -12.31 -18.85
C ARG A 22 18.17 -12.41 -17.35
N GLN A 23 19.18 -12.55 -16.50
CA GLN A 23 19.01 -12.57 -15.05
C GLN A 23 18.58 -11.19 -14.50
N ARG A 24 19.13 -10.09 -15.02
CA ARG A 24 18.67 -8.74 -14.66
C ARG A 24 17.19 -8.54 -15.01
N ARG A 25 16.78 -8.97 -16.20
CA ARG A 25 15.38 -8.92 -16.63
C ARG A 25 14.49 -9.78 -15.74
N PHE A 26 14.94 -10.97 -15.36
CA PHE A 26 14.24 -11.82 -14.39
C PHE A 26 14.01 -11.11 -13.05
N VAL A 27 15.04 -10.46 -12.49
CA VAL A 27 14.92 -9.71 -11.23
C VAL A 27 13.90 -8.57 -11.36
N ALA A 28 13.95 -7.79 -12.44
CA ALA A 28 13.01 -6.68 -12.67
C ALA A 28 11.55 -7.18 -12.80
N GLU A 29 11.34 -8.26 -13.54
CA GLU A 29 10.02 -8.86 -13.73
C GLU A 29 9.48 -9.51 -12.45
N TYR A 30 10.34 -10.17 -11.68
CA TYR A 30 9.99 -10.81 -10.42
C TYR A 30 9.54 -9.78 -9.38
N LEU A 31 10.18 -8.62 -9.32
CA LEU A 31 9.78 -7.55 -8.41
C LEU A 31 8.43 -6.91 -8.77
N THR A 32 7.85 -7.20 -9.93
CA THR A 32 6.56 -6.65 -10.33
C THR A 32 5.38 -7.41 -9.72
N ASP A 33 5.40 -8.75 -9.80
CA ASP A 33 4.28 -9.61 -9.39
C ASP A 33 4.67 -10.73 -8.42
N LEU A 34 5.93 -10.81 -8.00
CA LEU A 34 6.50 -11.84 -7.13
C LEU A 34 6.25 -13.27 -7.65
N ASN A 35 6.07 -13.42 -8.96
CA ASN A 35 5.83 -14.71 -9.59
C ASN A 35 7.07 -15.18 -10.38
N ALA A 36 7.80 -16.14 -9.81
CA ALA A 36 9.03 -16.66 -10.42
C ALA A 36 8.82 -17.30 -11.80
N THR A 37 7.70 -17.97 -12.02
CA THR A 37 7.44 -18.66 -13.30
C THR A 37 7.13 -17.64 -14.39
N GLN A 38 6.28 -16.65 -14.11
CA GLN A 38 5.94 -15.61 -15.07
C GLN A 38 7.12 -14.66 -15.33
N ALA A 39 7.89 -14.35 -14.29
CA ALA A 39 9.12 -13.57 -14.44
C ALA A 39 10.14 -14.26 -15.35
N ALA A 40 10.29 -15.60 -15.24
CA ALA A 40 11.17 -16.37 -16.13
C ALA A 40 10.70 -16.32 -17.59
N ILE A 41 9.40 -16.45 -17.85
CA ILE A 41 8.85 -16.36 -19.21
C ILE A 41 9.12 -14.96 -19.80
N ARG A 42 8.80 -13.89 -19.06
CA ARG A 42 9.00 -12.50 -19.51
C ARG A 42 10.49 -12.12 -19.65
N ALA A 43 11.37 -12.77 -18.89
CA ALA A 43 12.81 -12.64 -19.02
C ALA A 43 13.41 -13.42 -20.21
N GLY A 44 12.60 -14.22 -20.92
CA GLY A 44 13.00 -14.94 -22.13
C GLY A 44 13.50 -16.37 -21.91
N TYR A 45 13.12 -17.02 -20.80
CA TYR A 45 13.29 -18.46 -20.61
C TYR A 45 12.14 -19.24 -21.28
N SER A 46 12.39 -20.50 -21.65
CA SER A 46 11.38 -21.36 -22.28
C SER A 46 10.18 -21.56 -21.35
N ALA A 47 8.97 -21.39 -21.88
CA ALA A 47 7.73 -21.55 -21.14
C ALA A 47 7.61 -22.96 -20.50
N ASP A 48 8.05 -24.00 -21.23
CA ASP A 48 8.00 -25.39 -20.77
C ASP A 48 8.94 -25.66 -19.58
N THR A 49 9.95 -24.81 -19.38
CA THR A 49 10.96 -24.97 -18.31
C THR A 49 10.94 -23.84 -17.28
N ALA A 50 10.11 -22.82 -17.48
CA ALA A 50 10.08 -21.59 -16.68
C ALA A 50 9.87 -21.82 -15.18
N ASN A 51 9.08 -22.84 -14.80
CA ASN A 51 8.86 -23.18 -13.40
C ASN A 51 10.15 -23.66 -12.70
N ARG A 52 10.88 -24.58 -13.34
CA ARG A 52 12.16 -25.11 -12.83
C ARG A 52 13.25 -24.05 -12.84
N GLU A 53 13.34 -23.29 -13.94
CA GLU A 53 14.31 -22.19 -14.06
C GLU A 53 14.04 -21.09 -13.04
N GLY A 54 12.77 -20.69 -12.84
CA GLY A 54 12.39 -19.70 -11.83
C GLY A 54 12.82 -20.09 -10.41
N SER A 55 12.56 -21.34 -10.00
CA SER A 55 13.00 -21.85 -8.69
C SER A 55 14.52 -21.89 -8.55
N ARG A 56 15.23 -22.29 -9.62
CA ARG A 56 16.70 -22.34 -9.67
C ARG A 56 17.31 -20.94 -9.57
N LEU A 57 16.72 -19.95 -10.26
CA LEU A 57 17.18 -18.56 -10.23
C LEU A 57 16.99 -17.92 -8.85
N LEU A 58 15.88 -18.22 -8.16
CA LEU A 58 15.65 -17.74 -6.79
C LEU A 58 16.63 -18.34 -5.76
N SER A 59 17.12 -19.56 -6.02
CA SER A 59 18.10 -20.23 -5.16
C SER A 59 19.53 -19.71 -5.39
N ASN A 60 19.78 -18.91 -6.42
CA ASN A 60 21.09 -18.35 -6.71
C ASN A 60 21.37 -17.15 -5.79
N VAL A 61 22.49 -17.21 -5.06
CA VAL A 61 22.91 -16.18 -4.08
C VAL A 61 23.07 -14.80 -4.71
N VAL A 62 23.58 -14.70 -5.94
CA VAL A 62 23.79 -13.43 -6.66
C VAL A 62 22.45 -12.79 -7.03
N ILE A 63 21.51 -13.60 -7.52
CA ILE A 63 20.16 -13.13 -7.88
C ILE A 63 19.40 -12.72 -6.61
N HIS A 64 19.52 -13.49 -5.53
CA HIS A 64 18.92 -13.15 -4.25
C HIS A 64 19.51 -11.86 -3.64
N ALA A 65 20.81 -11.63 -3.79
CA ALA A 65 21.44 -10.36 -3.40
C ALA A 65 20.92 -9.19 -4.24
N ALA A 66 20.75 -9.39 -5.55
CA ALA A 66 20.21 -8.38 -6.45
C ALA A 66 18.74 -8.04 -6.16
N ILE A 67 17.91 -9.04 -5.85
CA ILE A 67 16.52 -8.84 -5.42
C ILE A 67 16.50 -8.02 -4.13
N ARG A 68 17.27 -8.41 -3.10
CA ARG A 68 17.35 -7.66 -1.84
C ARG A 68 17.82 -6.22 -2.03
N SER A 69 18.81 -5.99 -2.88
CA SER A 69 19.30 -4.64 -3.20
C SER A 69 18.21 -3.81 -3.87
N ALA A 70 17.55 -4.36 -4.88
CA ALA A 70 16.50 -3.67 -5.61
C ALA A 70 15.23 -3.45 -4.77
N GLU A 71 14.90 -4.37 -3.86
CA GLU A 71 13.87 -4.18 -2.83
C GLU A 71 14.27 -3.04 -1.89
N GLY A 72 15.52 -3.02 -1.42
CA GLY A 72 16.07 -1.94 -0.59
C GLY A 72 16.02 -0.58 -1.27
N GLU A 73 16.35 -0.51 -2.56
CA GLU A 73 16.24 0.72 -3.36
C GLU A 73 14.79 1.14 -3.60
N ARG A 74 13.87 0.20 -3.85
CA ARG A 74 12.44 0.51 -3.98
C ARG A 74 11.85 0.98 -2.66
N LEU A 75 12.21 0.33 -1.56
CA LEU A 75 11.84 0.74 -0.21
C LEU A 75 12.43 2.10 0.12
N GLY A 76 13.68 2.36 -0.26
CA GLY A 76 14.34 3.66 -0.12
C GLY A 76 13.63 4.75 -0.91
N ARG A 77 13.33 4.52 -2.19
CA ARG A 77 12.56 5.46 -3.03
C ARG A 77 11.14 5.67 -2.51
N ALA A 78 10.47 4.62 -2.05
CA ALA A 78 9.14 4.72 -1.46
C ALA A 78 9.17 5.47 -0.12
N ALA A 79 10.21 5.27 0.69
CA ALA A 79 10.43 6.01 1.93
C ALA A 79 10.70 7.49 1.66
N VAL A 80 11.59 7.80 0.69
CA VAL A 80 11.85 9.18 0.24
C VAL A 80 10.56 9.82 -0.26
N ALA A 81 9.79 9.13 -1.11
CA ALA A 81 8.50 9.62 -1.59
C ALA A 81 7.47 9.82 -0.47
N ALA A 82 7.42 8.91 0.52
CA ALA A 82 6.54 9.05 1.67
C ALA A 82 6.96 10.23 2.56
N ASP A 83 8.26 10.47 2.73
CA ASP A 83 8.78 11.60 3.49
C ASP A 83 8.60 12.92 2.74
N ASP A 84 8.69 12.93 1.42
CA ASP A 84 8.33 14.06 0.57
C ASP A 84 6.86 14.43 0.74
N ILE A 85 5.95 13.45 0.69
CA ILE A 85 4.51 13.67 0.95
C ILE A 85 4.29 14.24 2.35
N VAL A 86 4.96 13.70 3.37
CA VAL A 86 4.85 14.21 4.75
C VAL A 86 5.35 15.65 4.83
N ARG A 87 6.45 15.99 4.16
CA ARG A 87 6.96 17.37 4.10
C ARG A 87 5.94 18.33 3.49
N GLU A 88 5.28 17.96 2.40
CA GLU A 88 4.22 18.77 1.80
C GLU A 88 2.99 18.93 2.72
N LEU A 89 2.57 17.85 3.38
CA LEU A 89 1.47 17.92 4.35
C LEU A 89 1.80 18.84 5.53
N VAL A 90 3.06 18.85 5.99
CA VAL A 90 3.52 19.74 7.07
C VAL A 90 3.47 21.20 6.62
N ARG A 91 3.88 21.51 5.38
CA ARG A 91 3.78 22.88 4.83
C ARG A 91 2.35 23.40 4.84
N ILE A 92 1.40 22.58 4.35
CA ILE A 92 -0.03 22.92 4.39
C ILE A 92 -0.52 23.10 5.82
N ALA A 93 -0.22 22.14 6.71
CA ALA A 93 -0.68 22.16 8.09
C ALA A 93 -0.16 23.38 8.88
N ARG A 94 1.08 23.81 8.60
CA ARG A 94 1.75 24.91 9.32
C ARG A 94 1.71 26.26 8.60
N ALA A 95 1.07 26.34 7.44
CA ALA A 95 0.98 27.57 6.65
C ALA A 95 0.51 28.78 7.48
N ASP A 96 1.23 29.90 7.41
CA ASP A 96 0.90 31.12 8.15
C ASP A 96 0.79 32.29 7.17
N VAL A 97 -0.42 32.83 7.03
CA VAL A 97 -0.70 33.96 6.12
C VAL A 97 0.10 35.20 6.51
N ARG A 98 0.52 35.36 7.77
CA ARG A 98 1.27 36.55 8.19
C ARG A 98 2.66 36.64 7.56
N ARG A 99 3.20 35.53 7.04
CA ARG A 99 4.51 35.49 6.39
C ARG A 99 4.55 36.15 5.02
N ILE A 100 3.39 36.30 4.37
CA ILE A 100 3.28 36.95 3.06
C ILE A 100 2.88 38.43 3.18
N PHE A 101 3.06 39.06 4.35
CA PHE A 101 2.76 40.47 4.58
C PHE A 101 3.98 41.22 5.10
N ASP A 102 4.18 42.44 4.59
CA ASP A 102 5.23 43.37 5.04
C ASP A 102 4.77 44.29 6.20
N GLY A 103 3.58 44.04 6.75
CA GLY A 103 2.94 44.83 7.79
C GLY A 103 1.86 45.79 7.28
N THR A 104 1.85 46.12 5.98
CA THR A 104 0.81 46.99 5.37
C THR A 104 0.22 46.43 4.08
N SER A 105 1.01 45.66 3.32
CA SER A 105 0.66 45.10 2.02
C SER A 105 1.11 43.64 1.90
N LEU A 106 0.53 42.95 0.91
CA LEU A 106 0.96 41.61 0.54
C LEU A 106 2.32 41.70 -0.17
N LEU A 107 3.25 40.83 0.25
CA LEU A 107 4.51 40.64 -0.45
C LEU A 107 4.26 40.12 -1.87
N PRO A 108 5.10 40.52 -2.85
CA PRO A 108 5.08 39.93 -4.17
C PRO A 108 5.30 38.41 -4.11
N PRO A 109 4.70 37.61 -5.01
CA PRO A 109 4.86 36.15 -5.00
C PRO A 109 6.31 35.64 -5.06
N CYS A 110 7.22 36.43 -5.63
CA CYS A 110 8.65 36.08 -5.69
C CYS A 110 9.38 36.20 -4.35
N GLU A 111 8.79 36.92 -3.39
CA GLU A 111 9.37 37.11 -2.05
C GLU A 111 8.75 36.17 -1.01
N TRP A 112 7.83 35.30 -1.43
CA TRP A 112 7.24 34.30 -0.54
C TRP A 112 8.26 33.20 -0.24
N ASP A 113 8.27 32.73 1.01
CA ASP A 113 9.05 31.54 1.36
C ASP A 113 8.46 30.29 0.70
N ASP A 114 9.32 29.33 0.37
CA ASP A 114 8.94 28.09 -0.32
C ASP A 114 7.82 27.32 0.41
N ASP A 115 7.84 27.32 1.75
CA ASP A 115 6.83 26.61 2.55
C ASP A 115 5.46 27.29 2.44
N THR A 116 5.41 28.62 2.53
CA THR A 116 4.15 29.37 2.37
C THR A 116 3.65 29.33 0.93
N ALA A 117 4.54 29.43 -0.06
CA ALA A 117 4.19 29.34 -1.46
C ALA A 117 3.57 27.97 -1.82
N ALA A 118 4.15 26.88 -1.30
CA ALA A 118 3.61 25.52 -1.49
C ALA A 118 2.23 25.31 -0.86
N ALA A 119 1.89 26.09 0.18
CA ALA A 119 0.58 25.99 0.84
C ALA A 119 -0.53 26.80 0.13
N VAL A 120 -0.22 27.57 -0.91
CA VAL A 120 -1.20 28.34 -1.67
C VAL A 120 -1.97 27.43 -2.63
N GLN A 121 -3.30 27.49 -2.53
CA GLN A 121 -4.23 26.79 -3.42
C GLN A 121 -4.59 27.64 -4.64
N SER A 122 -4.80 28.95 -4.46
CA SER A 122 -5.08 29.87 -5.57
C SER A 122 -4.69 31.30 -5.24
N LEU A 123 -4.09 32.00 -6.21
CA LEU A 123 -3.80 33.44 -6.16
C LEU A 123 -4.54 34.13 -7.30
N LYS A 124 -5.38 35.13 -6.97
CA LYS A 124 -6.05 35.97 -7.96
C LYS A 124 -5.61 37.42 -7.76
N VAL A 125 -4.91 37.97 -8.74
CA VAL A 125 -4.48 39.38 -8.75
C VAL A 125 -5.38 40.15 -9.71
N THR A 126 -6.11 41.14 -9.17
CA THR A 126 -6.95 42.04 -9.95
C THR A 126 -6.33 43.43 -9.93
N THR A 127 -6.07 43.98 -11.11
CA THR A 127 -5.50 45.32 -11.27
C THR A 127 -6.62 46.30 -11.60
N ARG A 128 -6.89 47.26 -10.73
CA ARG A 128 -7.82 48.37 -10.99
C ARG A 128 -7.03 49.64 -11.27
N ARG A 129 -7.39 50.37 -12.33
CA ARG A 129 -6.90 51.74 -12.57
C ARG A 129 -7.86 52.72 -11.91
N LEU A 130 -7.37 53.54 -10.97
CA LEU A 130 -8.19 54.54 -10.27
C LEU A 130 -8.13 55.94 -10.90
N GLY A 131 -7.27 56.19 -11.88
CA GLY A 131 -7.12 57.52 -12.49
C GLY A 131 -5.72 57.71 -13.07
N GLU A 132 -5.30 58.95 -13.30
CA GLU A 132 -3.99 59.33 -13.87
C GLU A 132 -2.82 58.61 -13.17
N GLY A 133 -2.41 57.46 -13.71
CA GLY A 133 -1.24 56.70 -13.27
C GLY A 133 -1.41 55.81 -12.03
N GLU A 134 -2.47 55.97 -11.23
CA GLU A 134 -2.67 55.14 -10.02
C GLU A 134 -3.32 53.79 -10.34
N VAL A 135 -2.59 52.73 -9.97
CA VAL A 135 -2.97 51.34 -10.17
C VAL A 135 -3.06 50.65 -8.80
N GLU A 136 -4.23 50.15 -8.45
CA GLU A 136 -4.47 49.36 -7.24
C GLU A 136 -4.42 47.87 -7.59
N HIS A 137 -3.56 47.12 -6.91
CA HIS A 137 -3.50 45.66 -7.00
C HIS A 137 -4.27 45.04 -5.84
N VAL A 138 -5.38 44.37 -6.15
CA VAL A 138 -6.14 43.58 -5.18
C VAL A 138 -5.79 42.11 -5.38
N ALA A 139 -5.12 41.51 -4.40
CA ALA A 139 -4.77 40.10 -4.41
C ALA A 139 -5.66 39.31 -3.44
N GLU A 140 -6.30 38.25 -3.94
CA GLU A 140 -7.02 37.26 -3.16
C GLU A 140 -6.17 35.98 -3.10
N VAL A 141 -5.71 35.61 -1.90
CA VAL A 141 -4.91 34.41 -1.65
C VAL A 141 -5.76 33.38 -0.92
N ARG A 142 -5.87 32.18 -1.49
CA ARG A 142 -6.51 31.02 -0.85
C ARG A 142 -5.46 29.97 -0.53
N LEU A 143 -5.45 29.49 0.72
CA LEU A 143 -4.60 28.39 1.16
C LEU A 143 -5.36 27.06 1.09
N TRP A 144 -4.61 25.95 1.02
CA TRP A 144 -5.19 24.62 1.20
C TRP A 144 -5.84 24.47 2.59
N PRO A 145 -6.94 23.71 2.70
CA PRO A 145 -7.57 23.43 3.98
C PRO A 145 -6.62 22.61 4.87
N LYS A 146 -6.35 23.10 6.08
CA LYS A 146 -5.43 22.46 7.03
C LYS A 146 -5.95 21.15 7.61
N GLY A 147 -7.27 20.99 7.70
CA GLY A 147 -7.93 19.85 8.37
C GLY A 147 -7.46 18.48 7.84
N PRO A 148 -7.60 18.20 6.53
CA PRO A 148 -7.17 16.92 5.95
C PRO A 148 -5.67 16.65 6.12
N ALA A 149 -4.82 17.67 6.02
CA ALA A 149 -3.38 17.53 6.20
C ALA A 149 -3.03 17.16 7.66
N LEU A 150 -3.63 17.84 8.63
CA LEU A 150 -3.48 17.53 10.05
C LEU A 150 -4.01 16.14 10.40
N GLU A 151 -5.13 15.73 9.81
CA GLU A 151 -5.70 14.39 10.03
C GLU A 151 -4.77 13.29 9.50
N ALA A 152 -4.23 13.46 8.28
CA ALA A 152 -3.28 12.51 7.70
C ALA A 152 -2.00 12.41 8.55
N LEU A 153 -1.47 13.54 9.03
CA LEU A 153 -0.33 13.57 9.94
C LEU A 153 -0.65 12.92 11.29
N ALA A 154 -1.83 13.18 11.85
CA ALA A 154 -2.28 12.60 13.12
C ALA A 154 -2.42 11.07 13.02
N LYS A 155 -3.02 10.55 11.94
CA LYS A 155 -3.15 9.11 11.70
C LYS A 155 -1.78 8.41 11.58
N ARG A 156 -0.77 9.09 11.02
CA ARG A 156 0.60 8.57 10.93
C ARG A 156 1.33 8.63 12.27
N ALA A 157 1.21 9.73 13.01
CA ALA A 157 1.87 9.91 14.31
C ALA A 157 1.23 9.08 15.43
N TRP A 158 -0.09 8.91 15.37
CA TRP A 158 -0.89 8.16 16.32
C TRP A 158 -1.73 7.12 15.58
N PRO A 159 -1.11 6.03 15.10
CA PRO A 159 -1.83 4.97 14.43
C PRO A 159 -2.86 4.39 15.39
N GLU A 160 -4.13 4.47 15.00
CA GLU A 160 -5.22 3.81 15.71
C GLU A 160 -4.86 2.32 15.84
N ARG A 161 -5.01 1.77 17.05
CA ARG A 161 -4.77 0.35 17.31
C ARG A 161 -5.74 -0.47 16.45
N ARG A 162 -5.29 -0.91 15.28
CA ARG A 162 -6.00 -1.95 14.52
C ARG A 162 -6.01 -3.20 15.39
N GLY A 163 -7.19 -3.81 15.51
CA GLY A 163 -7.59 -4.73 16.58
C GLY A 163 -6.50 -5.70 17.06
N ARG A 164 -6.51 -5.99 18.36
CA ARG A 164 -5.60 -7.00 18.93
C ARG A 164 -6.05 -8.39 18.48
N PRO A 165 -5.13 -9.35 18.28
CA PRO A 165 -5.50 -10.73 18.09
C PRO A 165 -6.29 -11.23 19.30
N VAL A 166 -7.53 -11.61 19.05
CA VAL A 166 -8.41 -12.21 20.05
C VAL A 166 -8.24 -13.72 20.01
N ARG A 167 -8.07 -14.34 21.19
CA ARG A 167 -8.15 -15.80 21.33
C ARG A 167 -9.56 -16.15 21.79
N PHE A 168 -10.37 -16.64 20.86
CA PHE A 168 -11.71 -17.12 21.15
C PHE A 168 -11.84 -18.55 20.65
N GLU A 169 -12.10 -19.49 21.55
CA GLU A 169 -12.31 -20.88 21.20
C GLU A 169 -13.71 -21.06 20.61
N MET A 170 -13.74 -21.26 19.30
CA MET A 170 -14.96 -21.48 18.56
C MET A 170 -15.54 -22.87 18.84
N PRO A 171 -16.85 -22.99 19.12
CA PRO A 171 -17.51 -24.29 19.02
C PRO A 171 -17.50 -24.77 17.57
N GLU A 172 -17.49 -26.09 17.37
CA GLU A 172 -17.65 -26.66 16.03
C GLU A 172 -19.05 -26.33 15.48
N ILE A 173 -19.10 -25.75 14.27
CA ILE A 173 -20.36 -25.42 13.60
C ILE A 173 -20.50 -26.34 12.40
N THR A 174 -21.32 -27.39 12.57
CA THR A 174 -21.61 -28.38 11.53
C THR A 174 -23.03 -28.21 10.98
N LYS A 175 -23.96 -27.74 11.81
CA LYS A 175 -25.37 -27.54 11.46
C LYS A 175 -25.79 -26.10 11.73
N PRO A 176 -26.84 -25.60 11.05
CA PRO A 176 -27.37 -24.26 11.32
C PRO A 176 -27.80 -24.05 12.78
N ALA A 177 -28.22 -25.13 13.48
CA ALA A 177 -28.58 -25.08 14.90
C ALA A 177 -27.39 -24.75 15.83
N ASP A 178 -26.17 -25.10 15.44
CA ASP A 178 -24.95 -24.90 16.26
C ASP A 178 -24.58 -23.40 16.36
N VAL A 179 -25.10 -22.57 15.45
CA VAL A 179 -24.90 -21.12 15.41
C VAL A 179 -25.46 -20.44 16.66
N VAL A 180 -26.58 -20.93 17.19
CA VAL A 180 -27.19 -20.36 18.40
C VAL A 180 -26.27 -20.57 19.61
N VAL A 181 -25.59 -21.73 19.68
CA VAL A 181 -24.61 -22.04 20.73
C VAL A 181 -23.38 -21.14 20.58
N ALA A 182 -22.91 -20.93 19.36
CA ALA A 182 -21.79 -20.03 19.07
C ALA A 182 -22.08 -18.58 19.48
N LEU A 183 -23.24 -18.04 19.09
CA LEU A 183 -23.68 -16.69 19.48
C LEU A 183 -23.85 -16.56 21.00
N GLY A 184 -24.37 -17.59 21.66
CA GLY A 184 -24.46 -17.64 23.13
C GLY A 184 -23.10 -17.56 23.82
N ARG A 185 -22.08 -18.27 23.31
CA ARG A 185 -20.70 -18.19 23.83
C ARG A 185 -20.08 -16.82 23.59
N ILE A 186 -20.32 -16.21 22.43
CA ILE A 186 -19.84 -14.86 22.12
C ILE A 186 -20.47 -13.85 23.08
N ALA A 187 -21.79 -13.92 23.31
CA ALA A 187 -22.49 -13.03 24.24
C ALA A 187 -21.97 -13.19 25.68
N ALA A 188 -21.73 -14.43 26.12
CA ALA A 188 -21.13 -14.69 27.43
C ALA A 188 -19.71 -14.12 27.55
N ALA A 189 -18.89 -14.25 26.50
CA ALA A 189 -17.52 -13.74 26.48
C ALA A 189 -17.46 -12.20 26.48
N VAL A 190 -18.40 -11.53 25.80
CA VAL A 190 -18.58 -10.07 25.88
C VAL A 190 -19.04 -9.65 27.27
N SER A 191 -20.02 -10.36 27.85
CA SER A 191 -20.52 -10.07 29.20
C SER A 191 -19.47 -10.26 30.29
N ALA A 192 -18.54 -11.21 30.11
CA ALA A 192 -17.44 -11.46 31.03
C ALA A 192 -16.27 -10.46 30.85
N GLY A 193 -16.32 -9.58 29.85
CA GLY A 193 -15.26 -8.63 29.53
C GLY A 193 -14.03 -9.25 28.87
N THR A 194 -14.11 -10.52 28.46
CA THR A 194 -13.02 -11.20 27.71
C THR A 194 -12.97 -10.77 26.25
N LEU A 195 -14.10 -10.32 25.70
CA LEU A 195 -14.23 -9.69 24.38
C LEU A 195 -14.80 -8.29 24.54
N THR A 196 -14.34 -7.34 23.73
CA THR A 196 -15.08 -6.08 23.58
C THR A 196 -16.34 -6.28 22.73
N PRO A 197 -17.34 -5.38 22.81
CA PRO A 197 -18.51 -5.44 21.94
C PRO A 197 -18.15 -5.46 20.44
N GLU A 198 -17.14 -4.69 20.04
CA GLU A 198 -16.65 -4.64 18.66
C GLU A 198 -16.01 -5.96 18.23
N GLU A 199 -15.22 -6.58 19.11
CA GLU A 199 -14.62 -7.90 18.87
C GLU A 199 -15.69 -9.00 18.78
N GLY A 200 -16.67 -8.96 19.68
CA GLY A 200 -17.81 -9.89 19.65
C GLY A 200 -18.61 -9.77 18.36
N GLN A 201 -18.86 -8.54 17.88
CA GLN A 201 -19.52 -8.31 16.59
C GLN A 201 -18.72 -8.88 15.41
N ALA A 202 -17.40 -8.69 15.40
CA ALA A 202 -16.53 -9.23 14.36
C ALA A 202 -16.59 -10.77 14.30
N VAL A 203 -16.52 -11.45 15.46
CA VAL A 203 -16.60 -12.92 15.54
C VAL A 203 -18.00 -13.42 15.14
N ALA A 204 -19.07 -12.73 15.55
CA ALA A 204 -20.43 -13.06 15.17
C ALA A 204 -20.66 -12.96 13.65
N SER A 205 -20.03 -11.98 12.99
CA SER A 205 -20.10 -11.85 11.53
C SER A 205 -19.44 -13.03 10.80
N ILE A 206 -18.36 -13.59 11.36
CA ILE A 206 -17.70 -14.78 10.80
C ILE A 206 -18.62 -16.00 10.94
N VAL A 207 -19.24 -16.18 12.11
CA VAL A 207 -20.22 -17.24 12.37
C VAL A 207 -21.41 -17.18 11.39
N GLU A 208 -21.96 -16.00 11.18
CA GLU A 208 -23.09 -15.80 10.26
C GLU A 208 -22.71 -16.09 8.80
N THR A 209 -21.47 -15.76 8.41
CA THR A 209 -20.93 -16.10 7.09
C THR A 209 -20.84 -17.63 6.92
N HIS A 210 -20.38 -18.34 7.95
CA HIS A 210 -20.30 -19.81 7.93
C HIS A 210 -21.68 -20.47 7.90
N ARG A 211 -22.68 -19.93 8.62
CA ARG A 211 -24.08 -20.39 8.55
C ARG A 211 -24.61 -20.36 7.13
N ARG A 212 -24.42 -19.23 6.43
CA ARG A 212 -24.87 -19.05 5.04
C ARG A 212 -24.20 -20.04 4.09
N ALA A 213 -22.92 -20.34 4.31
CA ALA A 213 -22.20 -21.34 3.50
C ALA A 213 -22.80 -22.73 3.67
N ILE A 214 -23.08 -23.16 4.91
CA ILE A 214 -23.72 -24.46 5.21
C ILE A 214 -25.10 -24.55 4.56
N GLU A 215 -25.94 -23.52 4.75
CA GLU A 215 -27.29 -23.52 4.16
C GLU A 215 -27.25 -23.56 2.63
N THR A 216 -26.30 -22.87 2.01
CA THR A 216 -26.12 -22.90 0.56
C THR A 216 -25.78 -24.31 0.08
N GLU A 217 -24.90 -25.02 0.79
CA GLU A 217 -24.52 -26.40 0.46
C GLU A 217 -25.67 -27.39 0.70
N ASP A 218 -26.38 -27.27 1.82
CA ASP A 218 -27.53 -28.12 2.14
C ASP A 218 -28.68 -27.93 1.13
N LEU A 219 -28.94 -26.68 0.71
CA LEU A 219 -29.92 -26.40 -0.34
C LEU A 219 -29.48 -26.94 -1.70
N ALA A 220 -28.21 -26.77 -2.08
CA ALA A 220 -27.67 -27.31 -3.32
C ALA A 220 -27.79 -28.84 -3.38
N ARG A 221 -27.50 -29.53 -2.26
CA ARG A 221 -27.65 -30.98 -2.13
C ARG A 221 -29.10 -31.43 -2.32
N ARG A 222 -30.04 -30.75 -1.66
CA ARG A 222 -31.47 -31.07 -1.75
C ARG A 222 -32.05 -30.81 -3.15
N ILE A 223 -31.57 -29.77 -3.83
CA ILE A 223 -31.94 -29.50 -5.23
C ILE A 223 -31.45 -30.64 -6.13
N ALA A 224 -30.19 -31.08 -5.98
CA ALA A 224 -29.64 -32.18 -6.76
C ALA A 224 -30.41 -33.50 -6.56
N GLU A 225 -30.80 -33.81 -5.32
CA GLU A 225 -31.64 -34.99 -5.01
C GLU A 225 -33.00 -34.92 -5.74
N LEU A 226 -33.68 -33.77 -5.68
CA LEU A 226 -34.97 -33.56 -6.35
C LEU A 226 -34.87 -33.58 -7.88
N GLU A 227 -33.77 -33.10 -8.45
CA GLU A 227 -33.51 -33.17 -9.90
C GLU A 227 -33.31 -34.61 -10.37
N VAL A 228 -32.63 -35.44 -9.58
CA VAL A 228 -32.48 -36.88 -9.86
C VAL A 228 -33.83 -37.58 -9.81
N GLU A 229 -34.65 -37.33 -8.78
CA GLU A 229 -35.99 -37.92 -8.65
C GLU A 229 -36.90 -37.55 -9.83
N ARG A 230 -36.96 -36.26 -10.20
CA ARG A 230 -37.72 -35.79 -11.37
C ARG A 230 -37.20 -36.34 -12.70
N GLY A 231 -35.88 -36.50 -12.82
CA GLY A 231 -35.27 -37.13 -13.99
C GLY A 231 -35.63 -38.61 -14.14
N THR A 232 -35.90 -39.30 -13.02
CA THR A 232 -36.37 -40.70 -13.03
C THR A 232 -37.86 -40.85 -13.28
N GLU A 233 -38.70 -39.91 -12.82
CA GLU A 233 -40.15 -39.91 -13.08
C GLU A 233 -40.51 -39.52 -14.52
N GLY A 234 -39.78 -38.59 -15.15
CA GLY A 234 -40.00 -38.19 -16.55
C GLY A 234 -39.57 -39.22 -17.61
N ARG A 235 -39.04 -40.37 -17.19
CA ARG A 235 -38.51 -41.43 -18.06
C ARG A 235 -39.39 -42.70 -18.09
N ARG A 236 -40.53 -42.68 -17.40
CA ARG A 236 -41.59 -43.71 -17.46
C ARG A 236 -42.77 -43.22 -18.28
#